data_AF-A0A935EJF0-F1
#
_entry.id   AF-A0A935EJF0-F1
#
_cell.length_a   1.000
_cell.length_b   1.000
_cell.length_c   1.000
_cell.angle_alpha   90.00
_cell.angle_beta   90.00
_cell.angle_gamma   90.00
#
_symmetry.space_group_name_H-M   'P 1'
#
loop_
_entity.id
_entity.type
_entity.pdbx_description
1 polymer ?
#
loop_
_entity_poly.entity_id
_entity_poly.type
_entity_poly.pdbx_seq_one_letter_code
_entity_poly.pdbx_strand_id
1 'polypeptide(L)'
;MAQAPIVALILAGITDNTPNDARTVFIAAVIAMWLGANNAIREIVSETAVYERERLVNLKIPSYVMSKFAILSGIGLIQCFLFVAILTVSGRFKGIDFPMLTLISYLTLLAGASIGLFFSALVKSTEKAMSILPLILIPQLLLSGFLKPIDDLYVNVSGKTPAPVTINEFEKYERDKDKDIKFDPTKPNEKPKIPDVIQKSEGLGGAKFLSSLMTARWTIDALAHQVSVKADDEARGKIASRMTVTGYENVLDKKSEDDIVDGYRSRVRKDLLVLTLFSLIFLGLTMVALKRKDNL
;
A
#
# COMPACT_ATOMS: atom_id res chain seq x y z
N MET A 1 -16.65 -11.24 11.55
CA MET A 1 -16.68 -11.96 10.25
C MET A 1 -17.68 -11.36 9.27
N ALA A 2 -18.94 -11.11 9.65
CA ALA A 2 -19.97 -10.58 8.73
C ALA A 2 -19.63 -9.21 8.07
N GLN A 3 -18.78 -8.40 8.70
CA GLN A 3 -18.36 -7.10 8.14
C GLN A 3 -17.61 -7.21 6.81
N ALA A 4 -16.78 -8.25 6.61
CA ALA A 4 -15.94 -8.35 5.41
C ALA A 4 -16.79 -8.55 4.13
N PRO A 5 -17.79 -9.45 4.11
CA PRO A 5 -18.74 -9.53 3.00
C PRO A 5 -19.52 -8.24 2.75
N ILE A 6 -20.02 -7.60 3.80
CA ILE A 6 -20.80 -6.36 3.69
C ILE A 6 -19.96 -5.26 3.03
N VAL A 7 -18.73 -5.06 3.51
CA VAL A 7 -17.85 -4.03 2.98
C VAL A 7 -17.41 -4.36 1.54
N ALA A 8 -17.18 -5.64 1.21
CA ALA A 8 -16.90 -6.07 -0.16
C ALA A 8 -18.06 -5.75 -1.11
N LEU A 9 -19.30 -6.03 -0.69
CA LEU A 9 -20.50 -5.71 -1.47
C LEU A 9 -20.68 -4.21 -1.65
N ILE A 10 -20.43 -3.41 -0.61
CA ILE A 10 -20.48 -1.95 -0.70
C ILE A 10 -19.42 -1.43 -1.69
N LEU A 11 -18.19 -1.94 -1.62
CA LEU A 11 -17.13 -1.56 -2.57
C LEU A 11 -17.53 -1.93 -4.00
N ALA A 12 -18.05 -3.14 -4.21
CA ALA A 12 -18.58 -3.58 -5.50
C ALA A 12 -19.84 -2.78 -5.95
N GLY A 13 -20.58 -2.18 -5.03
CA GLY A 13 -21.70 -1.30 -5.37
C GLY A 13 -21.25 0.09 -5.81
N ILE A 14 -20.18 0.62 -5.21
CA ILE A 14 -19.73 2.00 -5.40
C ILE A 14 -18.75 2.14 -6.58
N THR A 15 -17.88 1.15 -6.82
CA THR A 15 -16.92 1.30 -7.93
C THR A 15 -17.59 1.05 -9.27
N ASP A 16 -17.04 1.67 -10.32
CA ASP A 16 -17.53 1.46 -11.68
C ASP A 16 -17.29 0.00 -12.10
N ASN A 17 -18.03 -0.50 -13.11
CA ASN A 17 -17.82 -1.84 -13.68
C ASN A 17 -16.52 -1.96 -14.51
N THR A 18 -15.52 -1.14 -14.20
CA THR A 18 -14.19 -1.19 -14.78
C THR A 18 -13.36 -2.21 -13.98
N PRO A 19 -12.96 -3.35 -14.60
CA PRO A 19 -12.10 -4.30 -13.93
C PRO A 19 -10.76 -3.65 -13.59
N ASN A 20 -10.17 -4.05 -12.47
CA ASN A 20 -8.79 -3.74 -12.12
C ASN A 20 -8.51 -2.23 -11.95
N ASP A 21 -9.53 -1.42 -11.68
CA ASP A 21 -9.36 0.03 -11.51
C ASP A 21 -8.51 0.40 -10.29
N ALA A 22 -7.66 1.42 -10.46
CA ALA A 22 -6.76 1.94 -9.45
C ALA A 22 -7.49 2.36 -8.17
N ARG A 23 -8.71 2.91 -8.28
CA ARG A 23 -9.53 3.30 -7.13
C ARG A 23 -10.01 2.08 -6.35
N THR A 24 -10.43 1.03 -7.06
CA THR A 24 -10.86 -0.22 -6.43
C THR A 24 -9.70 -0.87 -5.68
N VAL A 25 -8.52 -0.91 -6.30
CA VAL A 25 -7.28 -1.40 -5.68
C VAL A 25 -6.94 -0.62 -4.42
N PHE A 26 -6.98 0.71 -4.50
CA PHE A 26 -6.72 1.59 -3.37
C PHE A 26 -7.70 1.34 -2.22
N ILE A 27 -9.00 1.41 -2.49
CA ILE A 27 -10.02 1.24 -1.44
C ILE A 27 -9.96 -0.18 -0.85
N ALA A 28 -9.68 -1.20 -1.67
CA ALA A 28 -9.48 -2.57 -1.19
C ALA A 28 -8.29 -2.69 -0.22
N ALA A 29 -7.15 -2.04 -0.49
CA ALA A 29 -6.01 -1.99 0.41
C ALA A 29 -6.38 -1.41 1.78
N VAL A 30 -7.12 -0.30 1.76
CA VAL A 30 -7.58 0.43 2.95
C VAL A 30 -8.52 -0.42 3.78
N ILE A 31 -9.50 -1.07 3.13
CA ILE A 31 -10.45 -1.94 3.80
C ILE A 31 -9.74 -3.12 4.44
N ALA A 32 -8.81 -3.79 3.74
CA ALA A 32 -8.05 -4.92 4.29
C ALA A 32 -7.32 -4.52 5.58
N MET A 33 -6.68 -3.35 5.58
CA MET A 33 -6.02 -2.82 6.78
C MET A 33 -7.00 -2.47 7.89
N TRP A 34 -8.09 -1.77 7.57
CA TRP A 34 -9.13 -1.39 8.52
C TRP A 34 -9.74 -2.63 9.18
N LEU A 35 -10.02 -3.69 8.42
CA LEU A 35 -10.55 -4.96 8.94
C LEU A 35 -9.61 -5.54 10.00
N GLY A 36 -8.31 -5.56 9.73
CA GLY A 36 -7.30 -6.05 10.67
C GLY A 36 -7.24 -5.22 11.95
N ALA A 37 -7.09 -3.91 11.79
CA ALA A 37 -7.00 -2.99 12.93
C ALA A 37 -8.26 -3.01 13.78
N ASN A 38 -9.45 -2.98 13.16
CA ASN A 38 -10.74 -3.00 13.85
C ASN A 38 -10.96 -4.31 14.63
N ASN A 39 -10.54 -5.45 14.09
CA ASN A 39 -10.64 -6.74 14.79
C ASN A 39 -9.75 -6.77 16.04
N ALA A 40 -8.59 -6.12 16.00
CA ALA A 40 -7.58 -6.22 17.04
C ALA A 40 -7.63 -5.10 18.10
N ILE A 41 -8.17 -3.92 17.77
CA ILE A 41 -8.06 -2.70 18.60
C ILE A 41 -8.63 -2.86 20.01
N ARG A 42 -9.57 -3.79 20.22
CA ARG A 42 -10.22 -4.05 21.52
C ARG A 42 -9.73 -5.31 22.24
N GLU A 43 -8.93 -6.15 21.58
CA GLU A 43 -8.63 -7.50 22.08
C GLU A 43 -7.88 -7.51 23.41
N ILE A 44 -6.87 -6.65 23.58
CA ILE A 44 -6.07 -6.64 24.81
C ILE A 44 -6.75 -5.81 25.89
N VAL A 45 -7.25 -4.62 25.54
CA VAL A 45 -7.84 -3.69 26.52
C VAL A 45 -9.08 -4.28 27.19
N SER A 46 -9.92 -5.01 26.44
CA SER A 46 -11.18 -5.59 26.97
C SER A 46 -10.95 -6.72 27.96
N GLU A 47 -9.79 -7.38 27.88
CA GLU A 47 -9.44 -8.52 28.73
C GLU A 47 -8.32 -8.20 29.73
N THR A 48 -8.03 -6.91 29.96
CA THR A 48 -6.95 -6.48 30.85
C THR A 48 -7.02 -7.16 32.22
N ALA A 49 -8.21 -7.31 32.81
CA ALA A 49 -8.40 -7.94 34.11
C ALA A 49 -8.07 -9.46 34.11
N VAL A 50 -8.27 -10.14 32.98
CA VAL A 50 -7.90 -11.56 32.81
C VAL A 50 -6.38 -11.67 32.66
N TYR A 51 -5.79 -10.83 31.80
CA TYR A 51 -4.34 -10.76 31.61
C TYR A 51 -3.60 -10.56 32.94
N GLU A 52 -4.04 -9.61 33.78
CA GLU A 52 -3.43 -9.35 35.09
C GLU A 52 -3.48 -10.56 36.02
N ARG A 53 -4.60 -11.30 36.04
CA ARG A 53 -4.75 -12.52 36.85
C ARG A 53 -3.83 -13.64 36.38
N GLU A 54 -3.76 -13.89 35.08
CA GLU A 54 -2.88 -14.93 34.51
C GLU A 54 -1.40 -14.58 34.68
N ARG A 55 -1.07 -13.28 34.72
CA ARG A 55 0.30 -12.81 34.98
C ARG A 55 0.82 -13.18 36.37
N LEU A 56 -0.06 -13.20 37.38
CA LEU A 56 0.27 -13.66 38.73
C LEU A 56 0.67 -15.15 38.77
N VAL A 57 0.25 -15.93 37.77
CA VAL A 57 0.55 -17.36 37.63
C VAL A 57 1.68 -17.60 36.60
N ASN A 58 2.56 -16.62 36.39
CA ASN A 58 3.71 -16.68 35.47
C ASN A 58 3.39 -16.82 33.96
N LEU A 59 2.26 -16.27 33.49
CA LEU A 59 2.00 -16.17 32.04
C LEU A 59 3.11 -15.40 31.33
N LYS A 60 3.68 -15.95 30.25
CA LYS A 60 4.67 -15.26 29.42
C LYS A 60 3.99 -14.29 28.43
N ILE A 61 4.40 -13.02 28.42
CA ILE A 61 3.88 -11.99 27.49
C ILE A 61 3.91 -12.44 26.03
N PRO A 62 5.01 -13.04 25.50
CA PRO A 62 5.03 -13.49 24.12
C PRO A 62 3.98 -14.55 23.81
N SER A 63 3.71 -15.47 24.74
CA SER A 63 2.68 -16.51 24.57
C SER A 63 1.27 -15.91 24.51
N TYR A 64 1.00 -14.89 25.33
CA TYR A 64 -0.27 -14.16 25.31
C TYR A 64 -0.49 -13.37 24.01
N VAL A 65 0.50 -12.57 23.59
CA VAL A 65 0.38 -11.78 22.36
C VAL A 65 0.26 -12.68 21.13
N MET A 66 1.02 -13.77 21.09
CA MET A 66 0.97 -14.72 19.98
C MET A 66 -0.33 -15.54 19.96
N SER A 67 -0.93 -15.87 21.10
CA SER A 67 -2.24 -16.56 21.11
C SER A 67 -3.34 -15.66 20.53
N LYS A 68 -3.37 -14.39 20.94
CA LYS A 68 -4.28 -13.38 20.37
C LYS A 68 -4.05 -13.20 18.88
N PHE A 69 -2.79 -13.04 18.46
CA PHE A 69 -2.45 -12.89 17.05
C PHE A 69 -2.82 -14.13 16.21
N ALA A 70 -2.61 -15.35 16.73
CA ALA A 70 -2.96 -16.58 16.03
C ALA A 70 -4.47 -16.72 15.77
N ILE A 71 -5.31 -16.36 16.75
CA ILE A 71 -6.76 -16.37 16.59
C ILE A 71 -7.21 -15.32 15.57
N LEU A 72 -6.72 -14.08 15.70
CA LEU A 72 -6.99 -12.99 14.76
C LEU A 72 -6.54 -13.33 13.34
N SER A 73 -5.41 -14.03 13.22
CA SER A 73 -4.85 -14.53 11.97
C SER A 73 -5.77 -15.55 11.30
N GLY A 74 -6.21 -16.58 12.01
CA GLY A 74 -7.17 -17.57 11.48
C GLY A 74 -8.49 -16.95 11.03
N ILE A 75 -9.05 -16.06 11.85
CA ILE A 75 -10.29 -15.32 11.52
C ILE A 75 -10.06 -14.39 10.32
N GLY A 76 -8.91 -13.73 10.27
CA GLY A 76 -8.50 -12.81 9.22
C GLY A 76 -8.37 -13.48 7.86
N LEU A 77 -7.83 -14.70 7.83
CA LEU A 77 -7.70 -15.47 6.59
C LEU A 77 -9.07 -15.73 5.93
N ILE A 78 -10.06 -16.15 6.73
CA ILE A 78 -11.44 -16.36 6.24
C ILE A 78 -12.05 -15.04 5.75
N GLN A 79 -11.84 -13.94 6.49
CA GLN A 79 -12.33 -12.62 6.08
C GLN A 79 -11.72 -12.15 4.75
N CYS A 80 -10.42 -12.31 4.57
CA CYS A 80 -9.73 -11.95 3.32
C CYS A 80 -10.17 -12.83 2.15
N PHE A 81 -10.32 -14.14 2.36
CA PHE A 81 -10.83 -15.04 1.34
C PHE A 81 -12.22 -14.61 0.85
N LEU A 82 -13.16 -14.34 1.78
CA LEU A 82 -14.50 -13.89 1.43
C LEU A 82 -14.49 -12.51 0.75
N PHE A 83 -13.67 -11.59 1.26
CA PHE A 83 -13.53 -10.24 0.71
C PHE A 83 -13.05 -10.28 -0.75
N VAL A 84 -11.97 -11.01 -1.03
CA VAL A 84 -11.43 -11.15 -2.39
C VAL A 84 -12.40 -11.93 -3.28
N ALA A 85 -13.03 -12.99 -2.79
CA ALA A 85 -14.00 -13.78 -3.56
C ALA A 85 -15.16 -12.92 -4.07
N ILE A 86 -15.73 -12.07 -3.21
CA ILE A 86 -16.83 -11.18 -3.60
C ILE A 86 -16.38 -10.17 -4.65
N LEU A 87 -15.19 -9.57 -4.52
CA LEU A 87 -14.67 -8.62 -5.50
C LEU A 87 -14.34 -9.28 -6.84
N THR A 88 -13.83 -10.51 -6.83
CA THR A 88 -13.59 -11.28 -8.05
C THR A 88 -14.90 -11.67 -8.74
N VAL A 89 -15.89 -12.19 -8.00
CA VAL A 89 -17.21 -12.55 -8.55
C VAL A 89 -17.97 -11.32 -9.08
N SER A 90 -17.82 -10.17 -8.42
CA SER A 90 -18.41 -8.89 -8.86
C SER A 90 -17.67 -8.24 -10.06
N GLY A 91 -16.69 -8.95 -10.64
CA GLY A 91 -15.95 -8.49 -11.82
C GLY A 91 -14.92 -7.40 -11.58
N ARG A 92 -14.62 -7.07 -10.31
CA ARG A 92 -13.68 -5.99 -9.93
C ARG A 92 -12.23 -6.40 -10.03
N PHE A 93 -11.94 -7.66 -9.77
CA PHE A 93 -10.64 -8.26 -10.06
C PHE A 93 -10.81 -9.31 -11.15
N LYS A 94 -10.36 -9.00 -12.38
CA LYS A 94 -10.49 -9.90 -13.54
C LYS A 94 -9.12 -10.31 -14.05
N GLY A 95 -8.94 -11.60 -14.30
CA GLY A 95 -7.69 -12.17 -14.82
C GLY A 95 -6.54 -12.28 -13.82
N ILE A 96 -6.67 -11.71 -12.62
CA ILE A 96 -5.63 -11.70 -11.58
C ILE A 96 -5.60 -13.04 -10.82
N ASP A 97 -4.41 -13.42 -10.35
CA ASP A 97 -4.22 -14.61 -9.54
C ASP A 97 -4.89 -14.49 -8.15
N PHE A 98 -5.95 -15.27 -7.92
CA PHE A 98 -6.79 -15.21 -6.74
C PHE A 98 -6.05 -15.55 -5.42
N PRO A 99 -5.22 -16.62 -5.34
CA PRO A 99 -4.41 -16.90 -4.16
C PRO A 99 -3.47 -15.74 -3.80
N MET A 100 -2.86 -15.10 -4.80
CA MET A 100 -1.95 -13.99 -4.57
C MET A 100 -2.68 -12.74 -4.05
N LEU A 101 -3.85 -12.40 -4.60
CA LEU A 101 -4.69 -11.31 -4.08
C LEU A 101 -5.13 -11.56 -2.63
N THR A 102 -5.49 -12.82 -2.34
CA THR A 102 -5.86 -13.24 -0.98
C THR A 102 -4.68 -13.12 -0.03
N LEU A 103 -3.48 -13.53 -0.46
CA LEU A 103 -2.25 -13.44 0.33
C LEU A 103 -1.87 -11.99 0.63
N ILE A 104 -1.90 -11.11 -0.37
CA ILE A 104 -1.61 -9.67 -0.18
C ILE A 104 -2.62 -9.08 0.81
N SER A 105 -3.93 -9.28 0.58
CA SER A 105 -4.98 -8.77 1.46
C SER A 105 -4.85 -9.32 2.89
N TYR A 106 -4.47 -10.58 3.03
CA TYR A 106 -4.25 -11.24 4.31
C TYR A 106 -3.06 -10.66 5.07
N LEU A 107 -1.91 -10.47 4.41
CA LEU A 107 -0.74 -9.86 5.04
C LEU A 107 -0.98 -8.40 5.45
N THR A 108 -1.75 -7.65 4.67
CA THR A 108 -2.22 -6.32 5.05
C THR A 108 -3.12 -6.36 6.28
N LEU A 109 -4.07 -7.31 6.32
CA LEU A 109 -4.93 -7.49 7.47
C LEU A 109 -4.11 -7.82 8.72
N LEU A 110 -3.12 -8.71 8.62
CA LEU A 110 -2.22 -9.01 9.73
C LEU A 110 -1.44 -7.79 10.21
N ALA A 111 -0.94 -6.97 9.29
CA ALA A 111 -0.25 -5.73 9.65
C ALA A 111 -1.19 -4.74 10.36
N GLY A 112 -2.43 -4.60 9.89
CA GLY A 112 -3.48 -3.85 10.56
C GLY A 112 -3.77 -4.41 11.96
N ALA A 113 -3.87 -5.74 12.09
CA ALA A 113 -4.11 -6.41 13.37
C ALA A 113 -2.96 -6.19 14.35
N SER A 114 -1.71 -6.25 13.91
CA SER A 114 -0.54 -5.94 14.75
C SER A 114 -0.55 -4.49 15.25
N ILE A 115 -0.95 -3.51 14.41
CA ILE A 115 -1.14 -2.12 14.84
C ILE A 115 -2.28 -2.05 15.87
N GLY A 116 -3.42 -2.70 15.60
CA GLY A 116 -4.56 -2.71 16.50
C GLY A 116 -4.22 -3.30 17.87
N LEU A 117 -3.50 -4.43 17.91
CA LEU A 117 -3.02 -5.04 19.15
C LEU A 117 -2.10 -4.09 19.93
N PHE A 118 -1.16 -3.44 19.23
CA PHE A 118 -0.25 -2.48 19.86
C PHE A 118 -1.00 -1.34 20.56
N PHE A 119 -1.94 -0.71 19.86
CA PHE A 119 -2.73 0.36 20.48
C PHE A 119 -3.70 -0.16 21.55
N SER A 120 -4.24 -1.38 21.39
CA SER A 120 -5.04 -2.04 22.42
C SER A 120 -4.26 -2.23 23.73
N ALA A 121 -2.97 -2.53 23.64
CA ALA A 121 -2.10 -2.66 24.82
C ALA A 121 -1.77 -1.32 25.50
N LEU A 122 -1.78 -0.20 24.75
CA LEU A 122 -1.44 1.13 25.26
C LEU A 122 -2.60 1.83 26.00
N VAL A 123 -3.83 1.52 25.64
CA VAL A 123 -5.01 2.19 26.21
C VAL A 123 -5.53 1.50 27.47
N LYS A 124 -6.28 2.26 28.28
CA LYS A 124 -6.90 1.76 29.52
C LYS A 124 -8.41 1.50 29.40
N SER A 125 -9.06 1.89 28.31
CA SER A 125 -10.47 1.61 28.09
C SER A 125 -10.78 1.28 26.63
N THR A 126 -11.77 0.42 26.45
CA THR A 126 -12.28 0.00 25.15
C THR A 126 -12.78 1.17 24.31
N GLU A 127 -13.40 2.17 24.95
CA GLU A 127 -13.86 3.40 24.31
C GLU A 127 -12.70 4.22 23.73
N LYS A 128 -11.62 4.39 24.50
CA LYS A 128 -10.41 5.10 24.02
C LYS A 128 -9.77 4.38 22.85
N ALA A 129 -9.75 3.04 22.89
CA ALA A 129 -9.25 2.22 21.77
C ALA A 129 -10.00 2.54 20.47
N MET A 130 -11.32 2.65 20.55
CA MET A 130 -12.18 2.93 19.40
C MET A 130 -12.00 4.34 18.84
N SER A 131 -11.78 5.33 19.71
CA SER A 131 -11.52 6.70 19.27
C SER A 131 -10.16 6.87 18.60
N ILE A 132 -9.18 6.00 18.90
CA ILE A 132 -7.84 6.04 18.30
C ILE A 132 -7.83 5.40 16.91
N LEU A 133 -8.72 4.45 16.62
CA LEU A 133 -8.72 3.72 15.35
C LEU A 133 -8.76 4.64 14.12
N PRO A 134 -9.64 5.66 14.01
CA PRO A 134 -9.61 6.62 12.91
C PRO A 134 -8.31 7.44 12.84
N LEU A 135 -7.74 7.81 13.98
CA LEU A 135 -6.49 8.59 14.06
C LEU A 135 -5.28 7.81 13.55
N ILE A 136 -5.32 6.48 13.61
CA ILE A 136 -4.31 5.61 12.99
C ILE A 136 -4.51 5.56 11.48
N LEU A 137 -5.76 5.42 11.03
CA LEU A 137 -6.07 5.14 9.63
C LEU A 137 -6.02 6.37 8.73
N ILE A 138 -6.43 7.54 9.22
CA ILE A 138 -6.40 8.78 8.44
C ILE A 138 -4.97 9.08 7.94
N PRO A 139 -3.91 9.06 8.78
CA PRO A 139 -2.54 9.23 8.31
C PRO A 139 -2.11 8.15 7.31
N GLN A 140 -2.49 6.88 7.54
CA GLN A 140 -2.20 5.78 6.61
C GLN A 140 -2.78 6.05 5.22
N LEU A 141 -3.98 6.63 5.16
CA LEU A 141 -4.65 6.99 3.91
C LEU A 141 -3.99 8.18 3.22
N LEU A 142 -3.78 9.27 3.97
CA LEU A 142 -3.27 10.52 3.42
C LEU A 142 -1.84 10.38 2.92
N LEU A 143 -1.02 9.58 3.61
CA LEU A 143 0.40 9.38 3.32
C LEU A 143 0.67 8.09 2.54
N SER A 144 -0.37 7.48 1.97
CA SER A 144 -0.27 6.26 1.16
C SER A 144 0.40 6.45 -0.20
N GLY A 145 0.46 7.69 -0.71
CA GLY A 145 0.96 8.00 -2.05
C GLY A 145 -0.08 7.96 -3.17
N PHE A 146 -1.31 7.51 -2.88
CA PHE A 146 -2.39 7.46 -3.87
C PHE A 146 -3.05 8.83 -4.10
N LEU A 147 -3.25 9.62 -3.04
CA LEU A 147 -3.87 10.95 -3.13
C LEU A 147 -2.89 12.03 -3.61
N LYS A 148 -1.62 11.92 -3.21
CA LYS A 148 -0.53 12.81 -3.64
C LYS A 148 0.70 11.95 -3.95
N PRO A 149 1.38 12.15 -5.10
CA PRO A 149 2.62 11.46 -5.40
C PRO A 149 3.63 11.61 -4.27
N ILE A 150 4.32 10.52 -3.93
CA ILE A 150 5.33 10.51 -2.86
C ILE A 150 6.61 11.19 -3.31
N ASP A 151 6.99 10.88 -4.54
CA ASP A 151 8.13 11.42 -5.22
C ASP A 151 7.71 12.60 -6.10
N ASP A 152 8.70 13.35 -6.56
CA ASP A 152 8.47 14.46 -7.47
C ASP A 152 8.00 13.93 -8.82
N LEU A 153 6.94 14.54 -9.34
CA LEU A 153 6.38 14.21 -10.64
C LEU A 153 7.01 15.14 -11.68
N TYR A 154 7.49 14.59 -12.78
CA TYR A 154 7.92 15.40 -13.92
C TYR A 154 6.95 15.15 -15.08
N VAL A 155 6.50 16.21 -15.75
CA VAL A 155 5.50 16.10 -16.84
C VAL A 155 5.97 16.90 -18.04
N ASN A 156 5.87 16.30 -19.23
CA ASN A 156 6.11 16.99 -20.48
C ASN A 156 4.86 17.78 -20.88
N VAL A 157 4.97 19.11 -20.95
CA VAL A 157 3.86 20.02 -21.25
C VAL A 157 3.75 20.36 -22.74
N SER A 158 4.68 19.89 -23.58
CA SER A 158 4.78 20.26 -25.01
C SER A 158 3.91 19.38 -25.94
N GLY A 159 3.49 18.19 -25.48
CA GLY A 159 2.36 17.43 -26.04
C GLY A 159 2.55 16.78 -27.42
N LYS A 160 2.98 15.50 -27.42
CA LYS A 160 2.57 14.43 -28.37
C LYS A 160 2.59 13.03 -27.74
N THR A 161 3.36 12.84 -26.67
CA THR A 161 3.33 11.65 -25.81
C THR A 161 3.06 12.08 -24.37
N PRO A 162 1.91 11.72 -23.77
CA PRO A 162 1.64 11.99 -22.37
C PRO A 162 2.32 10.91 -21.51
N ALA A 163 3.63 11.03 -21.30
CA ALA A 163 4.36 10.16 -20.37
C ALA A 163 4.71 10.94 -19.09
N PRO A 164 4.68 10.29 -17.91
CA PRO A 164 5.44 10.77 -16.77
C PRO A 164 6.92 10.81 -17.16
N VAL A 165 7.56 11.93 -16.85
CA VAL A 165 8.94 12.21 -17.22
C VAL A 165 9.85 11.75 -16.09
N THR A 166 11.00 11.18 -16.43
CA THR A 166 11.95 10.67 -15.44
C THR A 166 12.86 11.77 -14.89
N ILE A 167 13.52 11.51 -13.75
CA ILE A 167 14.54 12.42 -13.19
C ILE A 167 15.66 12.69 -14.21
N ASN A 168 16.12 11.65 -14.92
CA ASN A 168 17.22 11.76 -15.89
C ASN A 168 16.87 12.67 -17.07
N GLU A 169 15.63 12.62 -17.54
CA GLU A 169 15.12 13.48 -18.60
C GLU A 169 14.91 14.91 -18.12
N PHE A 170 14.43 15.10 -16.89
CA PHE A 170 14.37 16.42 -16.27
C PHE A 170 15.76 17.03 -16.11
N GLU A 171 16.75 16.27 -15.63
CA GLU A 171 18.14 16.72 -15.56
C GLU A 171 18.71 17.04 -16.94
N LYS A 172 18.38 16.24 -17.96
CA LYS A 172 18.78 16.51 -19.33
C LYS A 172 18.17 17.81 -19.84
N TYR A 173 16.87 18.04 -19.60
CA TYR A 173 16.22 19.29 -19.94
C TYR A 173 16.81 20.47 -19.19
N GLU A 174 17.01 20.37 -17.88
CA GLU A 174 17.68 21.42 -17.09
C GLU A 174 19.08 21.74 -17.60
N ARG A 175 19.83 20.74 -18.09
CA ARG A 175 21.14 20.93 -18.73
C ARG A 175 21.07 21.57 -20.12
N ASP A 176 20.02 21.29 -20.88
CA ASP A 176 19.93 21.63 -22.31
C ASP A 176 19.00 22.82 -22.60
N LYS A 177 18.17 23.26 -21.64
CA LYS A 177 17.15 24.31 -21.82
C LYS A 177 17.73 25.67 -22.25
N ASP A 178 18.95 25.97 -21.82
CA ASP A 178 19.63 27.25 -22.08
C ASP A 178 20.66 27.15 -23.22
N LYS A 179 20.82 25.97 -23.85
CA LYS A 179 21.76 25.78 -24.96
C LYS A 179 21.14 26.26 -26.27
N ASP A 180 21.90 27.06 -27.02
CA ASP A 180 21.52 27.42 -28.39
C ASP A 180 21.37 26.16 -29.27
N ILE A 181 20.22 26.05 -29.93
CA ILE A 181 19.92 24.93 -30.83
C ILE A 181 20.71 25.12 -32.12
N LYS A 182 21.82 24.40 -32.26
CA LYS A 182 22.69 24.47 -33.44
C LYS A 182 22.17 23.59 -34.57
N PHE A 183 22.11 24.14 -35.77
CA PHE A 183 21.86 23.41 -37.01
C PHE A 183 23.12 22.64 -37.42
N ASP A 184 23.00 21.33 -37.64
CA ASP A 184 24.09 20.50 -38.17
C ASP A 184 24.04 20.46 -39.70
N PRO A 185 24.95 21.17 -40.40
CA PRO A 185 24.96 21.23 -41.86
C PRO A 185 25.30 19.88 -42.51
N THR A 186 25.82 18.89 -41.77
CA THR A 186 26.11 17.55 -42.29
C THR A 186 24.88 16.63 -42.36
N LYS A 187 23.78 17.02 -41.71
CA LYS A 187 22.52 16.27 -41.67
C LYS A 187 21.33 17.15 -42.07
N PRO A 188 21.26 17.59 -43.35
CA PRO A 188 20.30 18.60 -43.80
C PRO A 188 18.83 18.20 -43.68
N ASN A 189 18.53 16.90 -43.56
CA ASN A 189 17.16 16.38 -43.44
C ASN A 189 16.70 16.15 -41.99
N GLU A 190 17.58 16.31 -40.99
CA GLU A 190 17.26 16.09 -39.58
C GLU A 190 16.86 17.42 -38.93
N LYS A 191 15.58 17.56 -38.56
CA LYS A 191 15.10 18.80 -37.93
C LYS A 191 15.82 19.03 -36.60
N PRO A 192 16.19 20.28 -36.26
CA PRO A 192 16.75 20.60 -34.96
C PRO A 192 15.83 20.12 -33.85
N LYS A 193 16.37 19.29 -32.94
CA LYS A 193 15.60 18.66 -31.88
C LYS A 193 15.47 19.64 -30.72
N ILE A 194 14.29 20.24 -30.58
CA ILE A 194 13.97 21.16 -29.49
C ILE A 194 13.85 20.34 -28.20
N PRO A 195 14.48 20.76 -27.08
CA PRO A 195 14.31 20.08 -25.81
C PRO A 195 12.85 20.13 -25.37
N ASP A 196 12.34 18.98 -24.94
CA ASP A 196 10.98 18.84 -24.44
C ASP A 196 10.76 19.70 -23.20
N VAL A 197 9.67 20.47 -23.14
CA VAL A 197 9.38 21.32 -21.97
C VAL A 197 8.89 20.44 -20.83
N ILE A 198 9.65 20.40 -19.74
CA ILE A 198 9.35 19.56 -18.57
C ILE A 198 9.06 20.43 -17.35
N GLN A 199 7.96 20.14 -16.66
CA GLN A 199 7.60 20.76 -15.39
C GLN A 199 7.78 19.76 -14.23
N LYS A 200 8.48 20.20 -13.17
CA LYS A 200 8.61 19.48 -11.90
C LYS A 200 7.50 19.89 -10.93
N SER A 201 6.74 18.93 -10.42
CA SER A 201 5.76 19.10 -9.36
C SER A 201 6.28 18.45 -8.07
N GLU A 202 6.35 19.22 -6.99
CA GLU A 202 6.80 18.73 -5.69
C GLU A 202 5.75 17.79 -5.10
N GLY A 203 6.11 16.51 -4.95
CA GLY A 203 5.24 15.45 -4.43
C GLY A 203 4.94 15.64 -2.95
N LEU A 204 5.20 14.63 -2.12
CA LEU A 204 5.06 14.77 -0.67
C LEU A 204 6.20 15.60 -0.03
N GLY A 205 7.21 16.01 -0.80
CA GLY A 205 8.31 16.85 -0.33
C GLY A 205 8.95 16.29 0.95
N GLY A 206 9.11 17.14 1.96
CA GLY A 206 9.64 16.75 3.28
C GLY A 206 8.84 15.67 4.03
N ALA A 207 7.57 15.44 3.69
CA ALA A 207 6.74 14.39 4.29
C ALA A 207 7.00 12.98 3.72
N LYS A 208 7.91 12.86 2.74
CA LYS A 208 8.31 11.57 2.14
C LYS A 208 8.76 10.56 3.20
N PHE A 209 9.49 11.00 4.21
CA PHE A 209 9.92 10.13 5.32
C PHE A 209 8.74 9.53 6.11
N LEU A 210 7.65 10.27 6.30
CA LEU A 210 6.48 9.75 7.01
C LEU A 210 5.74 8.71 6.16
N SER A 211 5.69 8.90 4.85
CA SER A 211 5.04 7.95 3.92
C SER A 211 5.71 6.57 3.90
N SER A 212 7.02 6.47 4.14
CA SER A 212 7.72 5.17 4.13
C SER A 212 7.34 4.30 5.34
N LEU A 213 6.85 4.92 6.42
CA LEU A 213 6.38 4.26 7.64
C LEU A 213 4.94 3.75 7.53
N MET A 214 4.22 4.12 6.46
CA MET A 214 2.80 3.78 6.30
C MET A 214 2.66 2.42 5.60
N THR A 215 2.14 1.43 6.32
CA THR A 215 1.80 0.10 5.80
C THR A 215 0.86 0.16 4.60
N ALA A 216 0.01 1.19 4.53
CA ALA A 216 -0.99 1.32 3.48
C ALA A 216 -0.33 1.51 2.12
N ARG A 217 0.78 2.27 2.10
CA ARG A 217 1.63 2.44 0.91
C ARG A 217 2.08 1.10 0.35
N TRP A 218 2.74 0.28 1.17
CA TRP A 218 3.26 -1.02 0.74
C TRP A 218 2.17 -1.98 0.27
N THR A 219 0.98 -1.89 0.88
CA THR A 219 -0.18 -2.67 0.43
C THR A 219 -0.67 -2.21 -0.94
N ILE A 220 -0.81 -0.89 -1.13
CA ILE A 220 -1.27 -0.30 -2.39
C ILE A 220 -0.29 -0.64 -3.50
N ASP A 221 1.02 -0.48 -3.25
CA ASP A 221 2.08 -0.89 -4.18
C ASP A 221 1.96 -2.39 -4.51
N ALA A 222 1.81 -3.28 -3.51
CA ALA A 222 1.67 -4.72 -3.75
C ALA A 222 0.45 -5.08 -4.62
N LEU A 223 -0.73 -4.56 -4.28
CA LEU A 223 -1.96 -4.83 -5.04
C LEU A 223 -1.90 -4.23 -6.43
N ALA A 224 -1.37 -3.01 -6.56
CA ALA A 224 -1.17 -2.33 -7.83
C ALA A 224 -0.27 -3.12 -8.78
N HIS A 225 0.90 -3.52 -8.29
CA HIS A 225 1.83 -4.32 -9.08
C HIS A 225 1.19 -5.64 -9.49
N GLN A 226 0.49 -6.32 -8.58
CA GLN A 226 -0.17 -7.58 -8.87
C GLN A 226 -1.28 -7.47 -9.91
N VAL A 227 -2.05 -6.37 -9.89
CA VAL A 227 -3.07 -6.06 -10.89
C VAL A 227 -2.42 -5.75 -12.24
N SER A 228 -1.27 -5.05 -12.24
CA SER A 228 -0.53 -4.68 -13.45
C SER A 228 0.15 -5.86 -14.15
N VAL A 229 0.43 -6.98 -13.47
CA VAL A 229 1.07 -8.18 -14.08
C VAL A 229 0.32 -8.68 -15.32
N LYS A 230 -1.01 -8.60 -15.34
CA LYS A 230 -1.86 -9.09 -16.45
C LYS A 230 -2.72 -7.99 -17.07
N ALA A 231 -2.43 -6.73 -16.80
CA ALA A 231 -3.15 -5.60 -17.36
C ALA A 231 -2.55 -5.19 -18.71
N ASP A 232 -3.40 -4.76 -19.64
CA ASP A 232 -2.97 -4.15 -20.90
C ASP A 232 -2.20 -2.84 -20.65
N ASP A 233 -1.37 -2.39 -21.60
CA ASP A 233 -0.53 -1.20 -21.45
C ASP A 233 -1.32 0.07 -21.10
N GLU A 234 -2.53 0.23 -21.64
CA GLU A 234 -3.41 1.36 -21.30
C GLU A 234 -3.88 1.30 -19.84
N ALA A 235 -4.19 0.10 -19.34
CA ALA A 235 -4.59 -0.11 -17.96
C ALA A 235 -3.41 0.08 -17.00
N ARG A 236 -2.21 -0.39 -17.36
CA ARG A 236 -0.97 -0.12 -16.62
C ARG A 236 -0.66 1.36 -16.54
N GLY A 237 -0.82 2.12 -17.63
CA GLY A 237 -0.64 3.57 -17.66
C GLY A 237 -1.64 4.33 -16.76
N LYS A 238 -2.90 3.89 -16.72
CA LYS A 238 -3.92 4.44 -15.81
C LYS A 238 -3.63 4.16 -14.33
N ILE A 239 -3.06 3.00 -14.03
CA ILE A 239 -2.62 2.62 -12.68
C ILE A 239 -1.37 3.42 -12.30
N ALA A 240 -0.35 3.45 -13.17
CA ALA A 240 0.91 4.15 -12.96
C ALA A 240 0.73 5.67 -12.77
N SER A 241 -0.15 6.30 -13.55
CA SER A 241 -0.44 7.74 -13.42
C SER A 241 -1.12 8.12 -12.09
N ARG A 242 -1.71 7.15 -11.39
CA ARG A 242 -2.39 7.35 -10.10
C ARG A 242 -1.63 6.76 -8.92
N MET A 243 -0.46 6.18 -9.17
CA MET A 243 0.35 5.49 -8.18
C MET A 243 1.78 6.01 -8.25
N THR A 244 2.63 5.57 -7.32
CA THR A 244 3.95 6.15 -7.09
C THR A 244 4.83 6.08 -8.34
N VAL A 245 4.95 7.21 -9.04
CA VAL A 245 5.54 7.32 -10.38
C VAL A 245 6.99 6.82 -10.44
N THR A 246 7.77 6.98 -9.36
CA THR A 246 9.22 6.69 -9.36
C THR A 246 9.56 5.21 -9.05
N GLY A 247 8.56 4.36 -8.83
CA GLY A 247 8.74 2.90 -8.72
C GLY A 247 8.36 2.13 -9.98
N TYR A 248 7.39 2.65 -10.74
CA TYR A 248 6.89 2.09 -11.99
C TYR A 248 7.86 2.31 -13.17
N GLU A 249 8.48 3.49 -13.24
CA GLU A 249 9.43 3.85 -14.32
C GLU A 249 10.61 2.87 -14.42
N ASN A 250 11.18 2.46 -13.29
CA ASN A 250 12.28 1.48 -13.26
C ASN A 250 11.87 0.09 -13.80
N VAL A 251 10.57 -0.22 -13.85
CA VAL A 251 10.04 -1.47 -14.41
C VAL A 251 9.71 -1.30 -15.90
N LEU A 252 9.21 -0.12 -16.29
CA LEU A 252 8.83 0.22 -17.67
C LEU A 252 10.03 0.51 -18.59
N ASP A 253 11.20 0.87 -18.06
CA ASP A 253 12.45 1.07 -18.82
C ASP A 253 13.07 -0.24 -19.38
N LYS A 254 12.42 -1.38 -19.14
CA LYS A 254 12.87 -2.69 -19.61
C LYS A 254 12.33 -2.98 -21.01
N LYS A 255 13.20 -3.53 -21.87
CA LYS A 255 12.96 -3.64 -23.32
C LYS A 255 12.01 -4.77 -23.73
N SER A 256 11.63 -5.69 -22.82
CA SER A 256 10.78 -6.86 -23.11
C SER A 256 9.62 -6.97 -22.11
N GLU A 257 8.44 -7.38 -22.59
CA GLU A 257 7.22 -7.59 -21.78
C GLU A 257 7.43 -8.60 -20.64
N ASP A 258 8.24 -9.63 -20.88
CA ASP A 258 8.60 -10.63 -19.86
C ASP A 258 9.43 -10.01 -18.72
N ASP A 259 10.34 -9.08 -19.04
CA ASP A 259 11.18 -8.40 -18.05
C ASP A 259 10.35 -7.45 -17.16
N ILE A 260 9.32 -6.84 -17.73
CA ILE A 260 8.35 -5.97 -17.05
C ILE A 260 7.54 -6.80 -16.04
N VAL A 261 6.99 -7.93 -16.49
CA VAL A 261 6.22 -8.87 -15.65
C VAL A 261 7.05 -9.41 -14.49
N ASP A 262 8.30 -9.80 -14.74
CA ASP A 262 9.21 -10.27 -13.70
C ASP A 262 9.62 -9.16 -12.72
N GLY A 263 9.74 -7.92 -13.21
CA GLY A 263 9.92 -6.73 -12.38
C GLY A 263 8.77 -6.56 -11.38
N TYR A 264 7.52 -6.61 -11.84
CA TYR A 264 6.34 -6.52 -10.98
C TYR A 264 6.28 -7.65 -9.95
N ARG A 265 6.51 -8.91 -10.36
CA ARG A 265 6.51 -10.06 -9.43
C ARG A 265 7.58 -9.92 -8.34
N SER A 266 8.78 -9.47 -8.70
CA SER A 266 9.86 -9.21 -7.74
C SER A 266 9.49 -8.11 -6.75
N ARG A 267 8.84 -7.05 -7.23
CA ARG A 267 8.34 -5.95 -6.40
C ARG A 267 7.31 -6.43 -5.39
N VAL A 268 6.29 -7.16 -5.84
CA VAL A 268 5.26 -7.73 -4.98
C VAL A 268 5.88 -8.60 -3.88
N ARG A 269 6.87 -9.44 -4.20
CA ARG A 269 7.57 -10.24 -3.17
C ARG A 269 8.24 -9.38 -2.11
N LYS A 270 8.89 -8.28 -2.50
CA LYS A 270 9.50 -7.34 -1.55
C LYS A 270 8.44 -6.69 -0.66
N ASP A 271 7.33 -6.26 -1.26
CA ASP A 271 6.23 -5.63 -0.52
C ASP A 271 5.62 -6.60 0.50
N LEU A 272 5.46 -7.88 0.14
CA LEU A 272 5.03 -8.92 1.07
C LEU A 272 5.99 -9.12 2.25
N LEU A 273 7.31 -9.11 1.99
CA LEU A 273 8.32 -9.20 3.05
C LEU A 273 8.28 -7.99 3.98
N VAL A 274 8.02 -6.80 3.44
CA VAL A 274 7.88 -5.59 4.26
C VAL A 274 6.64 -5.70 5.15
N LEU A 275 5.49 -6.16 4.63
CA LEU A 275 4.27 -6.34 5.43
C LEU A 275 4.45 -7.36 6.57
N THR A 276 5.17 -8.46 6.32
CA THR A 276 5.46 -9.45 7.38
C THR A 276 6.39 -8.89 8.45
N LEU A 277 7.49 -8.26 8.05
CA LEU A 277 8.43 -7.63 9.00
C LEU A 277 7.75 -6.54 9.82
N PHE A 278 6.91 -5.72 9.19
CA PHE A 278 6.15 -4.68 9.85
C PHE A 278 5.23 -5.26 10.92
N SER A 279 4.53 -6.34 10.61
CA SER A 279 3.67 -7.05 11.57
C SER A 279 4.47 -7.54 12.78
N LEU A 280 5.65 -8.13 12.55
CA LEU A 280 6.53 -8.61 13.61
C LEU A 280 7.06 -7.47 14.50
N ILE A 281 7.42 -6.33 13.91
CA ILE A 281 7.86 -5.14 14.66
C ILE A 281 6.75 -4.68 15.62
N PHE A 282 5.51 -4.53 15.13
CA PHE A 282 4.39 -4.10 15.96
C PHE A 282 4.01 -5.12 17.04
N LEU A 283 4.13 -6.42 16.77
CA LEU A 283 3.98 -7.45 17.81
C LEU A 283 5.06 -7.32 18.89
N GLY A 284 6.31 -7.07 18.51
CA GLY A 284 7.39 -6.77 19.46
C GLY A 284 7.12 -5.52 20.29
N LEU A 285 6.65 -4.44 19.66
CA LEU A 285 6.25 -3.22 20.36
C LEU A 285 5.08 -3.45 21.32
N THR A 286 4.12 -4.32 20.94
CA THR A 286 3.01 -4.74 21.82
C THR A 286 3.53 -5.44 23.07
N MET A 287 4.49 -6.35 22.92
CA MET A 287 5.11 -7.04 24.06
C MET A 287 5.87 -6.05 24.96
N VAL A 288 6.57 -5.08 24.39
CA VAL A 288 7.26 -4.02 25.16
C VAL A 288 6.25 -3.14 25.90
N ALA A 289 5.13 -2.78 25.28
CA ALA A 289 4.07 -1.99 25.90
C ALA A 289 3.48 -2.72 27.13
N LEU A 290 3.17 -4.01 26.99
CA LEU A 290 2.68 -4.84 28.10
C LEU A 290 3.74 -4.99 29.20
N LYS A 291 5.01 -5.22 28.85
CA LYS A 291 6.09 -5.31 29.83
C LYS A 291 6.26 -4.02 30.65
N ARG A 292 6.09 -2.86 30.02
CA ARG A 292 6.10 -1.57 30.74
C ARG A 292 4.90 -1.43 31.66
N LYS A 293 3.72 -1.91 31.25
CA LYS A 293 2.50 -1.89 32.07
C LYS A 293 2.62 -2.76 33.31
N ASP A 294 3.30 -3.89 33.23
CA ASP A 294 3.56 -4.76 34.39
C ASP A 294 4.50 -4.12 35.44
N ASN A 295 5.30 -3.13 35.05
CA ASN A 295 6.31 -2.50 35.93
C ASN A 295 5.80 -1.20 36.60
N LEU A 296 4.57 -0.77 36.30
CA LEU A 296 3.94 0.47 36.80
C LEU A 296 2.90 0.15 37.86
#